data_AF-A0A957D4B7-F1
#
_entry.id   AF-A0A957D4B7-F1
#
_cell.length_a   1.000
_cell.length_b   1.000
_cell.length_c   1.000
_cell.angle_alpha   90.00
_cell.angle_beta   90.00
_cell.angle_gamma   90.00
#
_symmetry.space_group_name_H-M   'P 1'
#
loop_
_entity.id
_entity.type
_entity.pdbx_description
1 polymer ?
#
loop_
_entity_poly.entity_id
_entity_poly.type
_entity_poly.pdbx_seq_one_letter_code
_entity_poly.pdbx_strand_id
1 'polypeptide(L)' 'MRDVIVEVEQWLAAGKAVALATVVQTWGSSPRQVGAKMACTLDNEIAGSVSGGCVEGAVVEAGKEVLATAV' A
#
# COMPACT_ATOMS: atom_id res chain seq x y z
N MET A 1 -7.07 12.76 3.93
CA MET A 1 -6.32 11.55 3.54
C MET A 1 -6.74 10.48 4.54
N ARG A 2 -7.41 9.41 4.11
CA ARG A 2 -7.79 8.34 5.05
C ARG A 2 -6.49 7.64 5.45
N ASP A 3 -6.20 7.67 6.74
CA ASP A 3 -4.96 7.12 7.26
C ASP A 3 -5.03 5.60 7.20
N VAL A 4 -4.03 4.95 6.61
CA VAL A 4 -3.95 3.47 6.51
C VAL A 4 -3.52 2.83 7.82
N ILE A 5 -3.14 3.65 8.81
CA ILE A 5 -2.61 3.19 10.10
C ILE A 5 -3.58 2.26 10.81
N VAL A 6 -4.89 2.55 10.81
CA VAL A 6 -5.87 1.74 11.54
C VAL A 6 -5.93 0.32 10.97
N GLU A 7 -6.00 0.18 9.64
CA GLU A 7 -6.02 -1.12 8.98
C GLU A 7 -4.69 -1.86 9.16
N VAL A 8 -3.56 -1.14 9.08
CA VAL A 8 -2.23 -1.71 9.33
C VAL A 8 -2.13 -2.25 10.76
N GLU A 9 -2.55 -1.48 11.76
CA GLU A 9 -2.55 -1.91 13.17
C GLU A 9 -3.42 -3.15 13.38
N GLN A 10 -4.61 -3.20 12.77
CA GLN A 10 -5.51 -4.35 12.86
C GLN A 10 -4.90 -5.60 12.22
N TRP A 11 -4.29 -5.47 11.05
CA TRP A 11 -3.65 -6.60 10.37
C TRP A 11 -2.42 -7.11 11.11
N LEU A 12 -1.58 -6.20 11.62
CA LEU A 12 -0.43 -6.56 12.44
C LEU A 12 -0.88 -7.25 13.75
N ALA A 13 -1.93 -6.75 14.41
CA ALA A 13 -2.51 -7.39 15.59
C ALA A 13 -3.11 -8.78 15.29
N ALA A 14 -3.59 -8.99 14.07
CA ALA A 14 -4.06 -10.28 13.58
C ALA A 14 -2.91 -11.22 13.11
N GLY A 15 -1.64 -10.81 13.26
CA GLY A 15 -0.48 -11.61 12.86
C GLY A 15 -0.24 -11.66 11.34
N LYS A 16 -0.86 -10.76 10.57
CA LYS A 16 -0.68 -10.68 9.12
C LYS A 16 0.59 -9.90 8.78
N ALA A 17 1.27 -10.33 7.73
CA ALA A 17 2.33 -9.55 7.11
C ALA A 17 1.71 -8.42 6.27
N VAL A 18 2.25 -7.21 6.41
CA VAL A 18 1.71 -5.99 5.79
C VAL A 18 2.81 -5.25 5.02
N ALA A 19 2.57 -4.99 3.74
CA ALA A 19 3.42 -4.12 2.92
C ALA A 19 2.82 -2.72 2.89
N LEU A 20 3.67 -1.69 3.05
CA LEU A 20 3.29 -0.29 2.99
C LEU A 20 3.95 0.39 1.79
N ALA A 21 3.15 0.80 0.82
CA ALA A 21 3.57 1.62 -0.30
C ALA A 21 3.34 3.11 0.00
N THR A 22 4.35 3.94 -0.28
CA THR A 22 4.26 5.40 -0.16
C THR A 22 4.69 6.05 -1.47
N VAL A 23 3.90 7.00 -1.97
CA VAL A 23 4.29 7.82 -3.12
C VAL A 23 5.42 8.75 -2.69
N VAL A 24 6.64 8.49 -3.17
CA VAL A 24 7.82 9.30 -2.85
C VAL A 24 8.02 10.49 -3.79
N GLN A 25 7.51 10.39 -5.03
CA GLN A 25 7.64 11.43 -6.05
C GLN A 25 6.53 11.30 -7.10
N THR A 26 6.10 12.42 -7.67
CA THR A 26 5.13 12.49 -8.78
C THR A 26 5.57 13.53 -9.79
N TRP A 27 5.18 13.37 -11.06
CA TRP A 27 5.56 14.26 -12.16
C TRP A 27 4.30 14.55 -12.99
N GLY A 28 4.11 15.81 -13.41
CA GLY A 28 2.90 16.20 -14.15
C GLY A 28 1.64 16.14 -13.29
N SER A 29 0.49 15.85 -13.92
CA SER A 29 -0.80 15.74 -13.23
C SER A 29 -0.95 14.35 -12.62
N SER A 30 -0.76 14.22 -11.31
CA SER A 30 -0.95 12.97 -10.57
C SER A 30 -2.21 13.04 -9.71
N PRO A 31 -3.11 12.03 -9.74
CA PRO A 31 -4.35 12.06 -8.96
C PRO A 31 -4.10 11.94 -7.44
N ARG A 32 -2.94 11.41 -7.04
CA ARG A 32 -2.47 11.37 -5.65
C ARG A 32 -1.18 12.15 -5.52
N GLN A 33 -1.06 12.87 -4.41
CA GLN A 33 0.12 13.65 -4.08
C GLN A 33 1.21 12.77 -3.44
N VAL A 34 2.43 13.28 -3.44
CA VAL A 34 3.53 12.74 -2.63
C VAL A 34 3.07 12.57 -1.17
N GLY A 35 3.44 11.45 -0.57
CA GLY A 35 3.01 11.07 0.77
C GLY A 35 1.71 10.26 0.81
N ALA A 36 0.98 10.09 -0.31
CA ALA A 36 -0.13 9.15 -0.37
C ALA A 36 0.35 7.73 -0.05
N LYS A 37 -0.45 7.00 0.72
CA LYS A 37 -0.11 5.66 1.22
C LYS A 37 -1.14 4.63 0.78
N MET A 38 -0.65 3.42 0.58
CA MET A 38 -1.46 2.21 0.41
C MET A 38 -0.81 1.09 1.20
N ALA A 39 -1.60 0.31 1.92
CA ALA A 39 -1.16 -0.89 2.61
C ALA A 39 -1.82 -2.12 1.98
N CYS A 40 -1.11 -3.23 1.89
CA CYS A 40 -1.68 -4.50 1.45
C CYS A 40 -1.13 -5.70 2.23
N THR A 41 -1.91 -6.78 2.26
CA THR A 41 -1.55 -8.06 2.87
C THR A 41 -1.37 -9.15 1.81
N LEU A 42 -0.81 -10.30 2.19
CA LEU A 42 -0.72 -11.49 1.31
C LEU A 42 -2.11 -12.02 0.91
N ASP A 43 -3.14 -11.76 1.73
CA ASP A 43 -4.52 -12.18 1.51
C ASP A 43 -5.29 -11.27 0.52
N ASN A 44 -4.61 -10.34 -0.15
CA ASN A 44 -5.19 -9.32 -1.04
C ASN A 44 -6.10 -8.30 -0.33
N GLU A 45 -5.95 -8.11 0.98
CA GLU A 45 -6.58 -6.96 1.63
C GLU A 45 -5.80 -5.69 1.28
N ILE A 46 -6.52 -4.60 1.03
CA ILE A 46 -5.94 -3.33 0.57
C ILE A 46 -6.59 -2.18 1.34
N ALA A 47 -5.77 -1.25 1.81
CA ALA A 47 -6.19 0.00 2.43
C ALA A 47 -5.44 1.17 1.82
N GLY A 48 -6.10 2.32 1.66
CA GLY A 48 -5.51 3.50 1.02
C GLY A 48 -5.37 3.36 -0.49
N SER A 49 -4.58 4.25 -1.11
CA SER A 49 -4.43 4.33 -2.56
C SER A 49 -3.26 5.24 -2.93
N VAL A 50 -2.45 4.82 -3.91
CA VAL A 50 -1.30 5.58 -4.44
C VAL A 50 -1.57 6.27 -5.76
N SER A 51 -2.62 5.90 -6.50
CA SER A 51 -3.00 6.57 -7.76
C SER A 51 -4.49 6.86 -7.90
N GLY A 52 -5.35 6.05 -7.29
CA GLY A 52 -6.80 6.09 -7.46
C GLY A 52 -7.31 5.29 -8.66
N GLY A 53 -6.54 4.33 -9.17
CA GLY A 53 -6.97 3.40 -10.21
C GLY A 53 -5.89 2.43 -10.74
N CYS A 54 -5.54 2.56 -12.02
CA CYS A 54 -4.98 1.46 -12.80
C CYS A 54 -3.67 0.83 -12.30
N VAL A 55 -2.88 1.50 -11.45
CA VAL A 55 -1.59 0.97 -10.98
C VAL A 55 -1.66 0.27 -9.62
N GLU A 56 -2.80 0.28 -8.92
CA GLU A 56 -2.88 -0.37 -7.60
C GLU A 56 -2.57 -1.87 -7.64
N GLY A 57 -3.02 -2.58 -8.69
CA GLY A 57 -2.73 -4.01 -8.83
C GLY A 57 -1.23 -4.32 -8.94
N ALA A 58 -0.49 -3.52 -9.71
CA ALA A 58 0.96 -3.67 -9.82
C ALA A 58 1.67 -3.42 -8.48
N VAL A 59 1.19 -2.46 -7.69
CA VAL A 59 1.74 -2.15 -6.37
C VAL A 59 1.42 -3.25 -5.36
N VAL A 60 0.25 -3.90 -5.47
CA VAL A 60 -0.08 -5.07 -4.63
C VAL A 60 0.84 -6.24 -4.94
N GLU A 61 1.07 -6.55 -6.21
CA GLU A 61 1.99 -7.64 -6.59
C GLU A 61 3.42 -7.36 -6.12
N ALA A 62 3.93 -6.14 -6.33
CA ALA A 62 5.23 -5.73 -5.78
C ALA A 62 5.27 -5.81 -4.25
N GLY A 63 4.18 -5.43 -3.57
CA GLY A 63 4.04 -5.54 -2.12
C GLY A 63 4.14 -6.99 -1.64
N LYS A 64 3.51 -7.94 -2.35
CA LYS A 64 3.61 -9.38 -2.03
C LYS A 64 5.02 -9.91 -2.23
N GLU A 65 5.71 -9.49 -3.30
CA GLU A 65 7.12 -9.86 -3.52
C GLU A 65 8.01 -9.35 -2.38
N VAL A 66 7.79 -8.13 -1.90
CA VAL A 66 8.48 -7.58 -0.72
C VAL A 66 8.21 -8.42 0.53
N LEU A 67 6.94 -8.78 0.77
CA LEU A 67 6.58 -9.63 1.92
C LEU A 67 7.16 -11.04 1.83
N ALA A 68 7.28 -11.59 0.62
CA ALA A 68 7.85 -12.92 0.40
C ALA A 68 9.38 -12.95 0.51
N THR A 69 10.05 -11.85 0.20
CA THR A 69 11.52 -11.76 0.23
C THR A 69 12.07 -11.32 1.59
N ALA A 70 11.24 -10.71 2.45
CA ALA A 70 11.57 -10.33 3.83
C ALA A 70 12.93 -9.62 3.98
N VAL A 71 13.27 -8.75 3.01
CA VAL A 71 14.46 -7.88 3.06
C VAL A 71 14.19 -6.65 3.91
#